data_AF-A0A7Y4ZT15-F1
#
_entry.id   AF-A0A7Y4ZT15-F1
#
_cell.length_a   1.000
_cell.length_b   1.000
_cell.length_c   1.000
_cell.angle_alpha   90.00
_cell.angle_beta   90.00
_cell.angle_gamma   90.00
#
_symmetry.space_group_name_H-M   'P 1'
#
loop_
_entity.id
_entity.type
_entity.pdbx_description
1 polymer ?
#
loop_
_entity_poly.entity_id
_entity_poly.type
_entity_poly.pdbx_seq_one_letter_code
_entity_poly.pdbx_strand_id
1 'polypeptide(L)' 'MRAAEKLGATTSEPTSGSHWKIEKDGKMYPIPAHNGERSEISDLYIRGMCRALGIDEKELRKLL' A
#
# COMPACT_ATOMS: atom_id res chain seq x y z
N MET A 1 -3.54 1.97 -4.25
CA MET A 1 -2.52 0.91 -4.42
C MET A 1 -1.63 1.13 -5.63
N ARG A 2 -2.20 1.47 -6.80
CA ARG A 2 -1.45 1.85 -8.01
C ARG A 2 -0.39 2.96 -7.85
N ALA A 3 -0.61 3.90 -6.92
CA ALA A 3 0.38 4.93 -6.59
C ALA A 3 1.69 4.34 -6.02
N ALA A 4 1.62 3.28 -5.21
CA ALA A 4 2.79 2.61 -4.65
C ALA A 4 3.55 1.82 -5.73
N GLU A 5 2.84 1.26 -6.72
CA GLU A 5 3.46 0.54 -7.84
C GLU A 5 4.33 1.44 -8.70
N LYS A 6 3.88 2.70 -8.91
CA LYS A 6 4.69 3.73 -9.58
C LYS A 6 5.99 4.09 -8.82
N LEU A 7 6.08 3.74 -7.55
CA LEU A 7 7.25 3.96 -6.69
C LEU A 7 8.05 2.66 -6.46
N GLY A 8 7.84 1.65 -7.31
CA GLY A 8 8.61 0.40 -7.31
C GLY A 8 8.13 -0.63 -6.29
N ALA A 9 6.93 -0.48 -5.73
CA ALA A 9 6.29 -1.55 -4.97
C ALA A 9 5.52 -2.52 -5.89
N THR A 10 5.29 -3.73 -5.42
CA THR A 10 4.39 -4.70 -6.04
C THR A 10 3.17 -4.83 -5.15
N THR A 11 1.96 -4.80 -5.71
CA THR A 11 0.75 -5.11 -4.94
C THR A 11 0.21 -6.49 -5.29
N SER A 12 -0.37 -7.16 -4.30
CA SER A 12 -0.98 -8.48 -4.45
C SER A 12 -2.34 -8.50 -3.78
N GLU A 13 -3.35 -8.87 -4.57
CA GLU A 13 -4.71 -9.07 -4.10
C GLU A 13 -4.77 -10.29 -3.18
N PRO A 14 -5.53 -10.24 -2.06
CA PRO A 14 -5.73 -11.40 -1.21
C PRO A 14 -6.48 -12.51 -1.95
N THR A 15 -5.91 -13.72 -1.95
CA THR A 15 -6.61 -14.94 -2.38
C THR A 15 -7.66 -15.39 -1.35
N SER A 16 -7.45 -15.06 -0.07
CA SER A 16 -8.43 -15.19 1.01
C SER A 16 -8.23 -14.08 2.05
N GLY A 17 -9.31 -13.60 2.66
CA GLY A 17 -9.30 -12.45 3.58
C GLY A 17 -9.50 -11.12 2.87
N SER A 18 -9.10 -10.03 3.53
CA SER A 18 -9.45 -8.65 3.13
C SER A 18 -8.27 -7.67 3.14
N HIS A 19 -7.05 -8.18 3.33
CA HIS A 19 -5.85 -7.37 3.38
C HIS A 19 -5.04 -7.55 2.09
N TRP A 20 -4.80 -6.45 1.42
CA TRP A 20 -3.89 -6.42 0.28
C TRP A 20 -2.45 -6.37 0.78
N LYS A 21 -1.56 -7.03 0.05
CA LYS A 21 -0.14 -7.03 0.38
C LYS A 21 0.59 -6.09 -0.55
N ILE A 22 1.44 -5.24 0.01
CA ILE A 22 2.33 -4.37 -0.75
C ILE A 22 3.75 -4.73 -0.37
N GLU A 23 4.55 -5.05 -1.37
CA GLU A 23 5.94 -5.48 -1.19
C GLU A 23 6.90 -4.53 -1.91
N LYS A 24 8.02 -4.19 -1.27
CA LYS A 24 9.11 -3.42 -1.88
C LYS A 24 10.41 -3.78 -1.20
N ASP A 25 11.46 -4.02 -1.98
CA ASP A 25 12.82 -4.33 -1.49
C ASP A 25 12.84 -5.49 -0.45
N GLY A 26 12.01 -6.52 -0.66
CA GLY A 26 11.88 -7.69 0.23
C GLY A 26 11.13 -7.43 1.54
N LYS A 27 10.54 -6.24 1.73
CA LYS A 27 9.66 -5.91 2.86
C LYS A 27 8.21 -5.91 2.42
N MET A 28 7.34 -6.45 3.26
CA MET A 28 5.90 -6.52 3.01
C MET A 28 5.11 -5.72 4.06
N TYR A 29 4.08 -5.00 3.61
CA TYR A 29 3.13 -4.31 4.46
C TYR A 29 1.68 -4.66 4.06
N PRO A 30 0.85 -5.16 4.99
CA PRO A 30 -0.55 -5.44 4.73
C PRO A 30 -1.41 -4.16 4.84
N ILE A 31 -2.29 -3.93 3.88
CA ILE A 31 -3.28 -2.86 3.91
C ILE A 31 -4.69 -3.46 4.02
N PRO A 32 -5.46 -3.14 5.07
CA PRO A 32 -6.86 -3.53 5.17
C PRO A 32 -7.67 -2.78 4.13
N ALA A 33 -8.04 -3.46 3.06
CA ALA A 33 -8.85 -2.92 1.98
C ALA A 33 -10.01 -3.88 1.75
N HIS A 34 -10.95 -3.90 2.70
CA HIS A 34 -12.09 -4.82 2.74
C HIS A 34 -12.97 -4.78 1.48
N ASN A 35 -12.98 -3.65 0.77
CA ASN A 35 -13.70 -3.44 -0.50
C ASN A 35 -12.74 -3.28 -1.69
N GLY A 36 -11.51 -3.81 -1.60
CA GLY A 36 -10.50 -3.70 -2.64
C GLY A 36 -10.09 -2.24 -2.92
N GLU A 37 -9.86 -1.91 -4.19
CA GLU A 37 -9.45 -0.55 -4.64
C GLU A 37 -10.43 0.57 -4.25
N ARG A 38 -11.68 0.24 -3.89
CA ARG A 38 -12.70 1.21 -3.45
C ARG A 38 -12.64 1.53 -1.95
N SER A 39 -11.78 0.84 -1.20
CA SER A 39 -11.63 1.07 0.23
C SER A 39 -10.89 2.36 0.47
N GLU A 40 -11.46 3.23 1.30
CA GLU A 40 -10.72 4.37 1.83
C GLU A 40 -9.67 3.85 2.82
N ILE A 41 -8.40 4.11 2.52
CA ILE A 41 -7.28 3.73 3.37
C ILE A 41 -6.97 4.91 4.28
N SER A 42 -7.04 4.69 5.59
CA SER A 42 -6.73 5.75 6.55
C SER A 42 -5.27 6.19 6.46
N ASP A 43 -5.02 7.47 6.76
CA ASP A 43 -3.69 8.06 6.78
C ASP A 43 -2.70 7.28 7.67
N LEU A 44 -3.20 6.61 8.73
CA LEU A 44 -2.39 5.76 9.59
C LEU A 44 -1.73 4.61 8.81
N TYR A 45 -2.48 3.94 7.95
CA TYR A 45 -1.97 2.85 7.12
C TYR A 45 -1.07 3.37 6.00
N ILE A 46 -1.36 4.54 5.43
CA ILE A 46 -0.49 5.17 4.43
C ILE A 46 0.88 5.47 5.06
N ARG A 47 0.90 6.11 6.23
CA ARG A 47 2.14 6.43 6.97
C ARG A 47 2.89 5.17 7.39
N GLY A 48 2.16 4.17 7.90
CA GLY A 48 2.72 2.89 8.30
C GLY A 48 3.38 2.16 7.13
N MET A 49 2.70 2.11 5.99
CA MET A 49 3.23 1.54 4.75
C MET A 49 4.48 2.28 4.28
N CYS A 50 4.42 3.61 4.20
CA CYS A 50 5.56 4.44 3.78
C CYS A 50 6.79 4.19 4.65
N ARG A 51 6.61 4.16 5.96
CA ARG A 51 7.69 3.87 6.92
C ARG A 51 8.25 2.45 6.77
N ALA A 52 7.37 1.45 6.58
CA ALA A 52 7.78 0.06 6.47
C ALA A 52 8.55 -0.21 5.16
N LEU A 53 8.07 0.36 4.05
CA LEU A 53 8.56 0.10 2.69
C LEU A 53 9.61 1.13 2.22
N GLY A 54 9.90 2.15 3.03
CA GLY A 54 10.82 3.23 2.65
C GLY A 54 10.32 4.05 1.47
N ILE A 55 8.99 4.25 1.38
CA ILE A 55 8.35 5.08 0.37
C ILE A 55 8.19 6.49 0.93
N ASP A 56 8.57 7.52 0.17
CA ASP A 56 8.32 8.90 0.56
C ASP A 56 6.81 9.21 0.51
N GLU A 57 6.25 9.62 1.64
CA GLU A 57 4.81 9.90 1.76
C GLU A 57 4.39 11.08 0.88
N LYS A 58 5.22 12.10 0.72
CA LYS A 58 4.90 13.26 -0.13
C LYS A 58 4.88 12.87 -1.59
N GLU A 59 5.81 12.03 -2.03
CA GLU A 59 5.80 11.50 -3.39
C GLU A 59 4.59 10.61 -3.65
N LEU A 60 4.26 9.74 -2.70
CA LEU A 60 3.06 8.91 -2.78
C LEU A 60 1.78 9.75 -2.90
N ARG A 61 1.64 10.81 -2.09
CA ARG A 61 0.45 11.68 -2.10
C ARG A 61 0.28 12.48 -3.39
N LYS A 62 1.35 12.76 -4.13
CA LYS A 62 1.26 13.38 -5.47
C LYS A 62 0.69 12.43 -6.52
N LEU A 63 0.65 11.13 -6.23
CA LEU A 63 0.22 10.07 -7.14
C LEU A 63 -1.14 9.47 -6.78
N LEU A 64 -1.74 9.88 -5.65
CA LEU A 64 -3.11 9.56 -5.24
C LEU A 64 -4.10 10.45 -5.98
#